data_AF-A0A7V1W084-F1
#
_entry.id   AF-A0A7V1W084-F1
#
_cell.length_a   1.000
_cell.length_b   1.000
_cell.length_c   1.000
_cell.angle_alpha   90.00
_cell.angle_beta   90.00
_cell.angle_gamma   90.00
#
_symmetry.space_group_name_H-M   'P 1'
#
loop_
_entity.id
_entity.type
_entity.pdbx_description
1 polymer ?
#
loop_
_entity_poly.entity_id
_entity_poly.type
_entity_poly.pdbx_seq_one_letter_code
_entity_poly.pdbx_strand_id
1 'polypeptide(L)'
;LELMPVGGNLALSDRFVSADEVLVRLRRLGPLAPVPGPPGWGPARCFAFPGAPGTVGVISPLSHSFCTDCRRLRLTADGRLRPCLFGTVEVDLRTPLRRGEPLEPYVRRALALKPEGHRLVLGRADGSGGWTALSQIGG
;
A
#
# COMPACT_ATOMS: atom_id res chain seq x y z
N LEU A 1 2.85 -10.79 -0.80
CA LEU A 1 2.62 -9.38 -1.22
C LEU A 1 2.89 -9.31 -2.70
N GLU A 2 1.97 -8.74 -3.48
CA GLU A 2 2.24 -8.53 -4.91
C GLU A 2 3.33 -7.48 -5.11
N LEU A 3 4.14 -7.69 -6.14
CA LEU A 3 5.12 -6.72 -6.58
C LEU A 3 4.40 -5.45 -7.06
N MET A 4 4.77 -4.30 -6.49
CA MET A 4 4.33 -2.99 -6.96
C MET A 4 5.45 -2.38 -7.81
N PRO A 5 5.24 -2.19 -9.11
CA PRO A 5 6.22 -1.60 -9.99
C PRO A 5 6.32 -0.08 -9.76
N VAL A 6 7.52 0.37 -9.41
CA VAL A 6 7.91 1.78 -9.24
C VAL A 6 9.33 1.95 -9.80
N GLY A 7 9.53 2.99 -10.61
CA GLY A 7 10.84 3.39 -11.16
C GLY A 7 11.87 2.27 -11.33
N GLY A 8 12.78 2.13 -10.38
CA GLY A 8 13.94 1.23 -10.43
C GLY A 8 13.62 -0.27 -10.42
N ASN A 9 12.41 -0.70 -10.06
CA ASN A 9 12.02 -2.12 -10.10
C ASN A 9 11.09 -2.46 -11.28
N LEU A 10 10.87 -1.54 -12.23
CA LEU A 10 9.98 -1.75 -13.39
C LEU A 10 10.37 -2.99 -14.20
N ALA A 11 11.67 -3.28 -14.31
CA ALA A 11 12.19 -4.45 -15.00
C ALA A 11 11.77 -5.79 -14.37
N LEU A 12 11.27 -5.79 -13.12
CA LEU A 12 10.75 -6.99 -12.45
C LEU A 12 9.26 -7.23 -12.72
N SER A 13 8.61 -6.40 -13.53
CA SER A 13 7.17 -6.53 -13.81
C SER A 13 6.82 -7.86 -14.49
N ASP A 14 7.76 -8.47 -15.22
CA ASP A 14 7.66 -9.80 -15.81
C ASP A 14 7.63 -10.92 -14.75
N ARG A 15 8.10 -10.65 -13.54
CA ARG A 15 8.07 -11.56 -12.38
C ARG A 15 6.83 -11.39 -11.51
N PHE A 16 5.88 -10.56 -11.94
CA PHE A 16 4.62 -10.39 -11.22
C PHE A 16 3.86 -11.72 -11.15
N VAL A 17 3.42 -12.07 -9.93
CA VAL A 17 2.51 -13.19 -9.68
C VAL A 17 1.32 -12.60 -8.94
N SER A 18 0.12 -12.78 -9.51
CA SER A 18 -1.10 -12.24 -8.90
C SER A 18 -1.44 -12.99 -7.61
N ALA A 19 -2.18 -12.32 -6.73
CA ALA A 19 -2.71 -12.92 -5.52
C ALA A 19 -3.55 -14.17 -5.83
N ASP A 20 -4.35 -14.15 -6.89
CA ASP A 20 -5.18 -15.29 -7.28
C ASP A 20 -4.33 -16.48 -7.74
N GLU A 21 -3.25 -16.23 -8.47
CA GLU A 21 -2.31 -17.28 -8.84
C GLU A 21 -1.59 -17.86 -7.62
N VAL A 22 -1.15 -17.01 -6.69
CA VAL A 22 -0.57 -17.47 -5.42
C VAL A 22 -1.56 -18.37 -4.67
N LEU A 23 -2.82 -17.98 -4.58
CA LEU A 23 -3.85 -18.78 -3.91
C LEU A 23 -4.14 -20.09 -4.63
N VAL A 24 -4.12 -20.13 -5.97
CA VAL A 24 -4.23 -21.37 -6.75
C VAL A 24 -3.06 -22.31 -6.43
N ARG A 25 -1.83 -21.79 -6.40
CA ARG A 25 -0.64 -22.60 -6.08
C ARG A 25 -0.70 -23.14 -4.66
N LEU A 26 -1.10 -22.32 -3.68
CA LEU A 26 -1.24 -22.75 -2.28
C LEU A 26 -2.32 -23.83 -2.10
N ARG A 27 -3.44 -23.73 -2.82
CA ARG A 27 -4.51 -24.75 -2.76
C ARG A 27 -4.08 -26.13 -3.28
N ARG A 28 -2.97 -26.23 -4.02
CA ARG A 28 -2.40 -27.54 -4.42
C ARG A 28 -1.74 -28.27 -3.25
N LEU A 29 -1.39 -27.57 -2.17
CA LEU A 29 -0.79 -28.14 -0.97
C LEU A 29 -1.83 -28.72 0.00
N GLY A 30 -3.09 -28.34 -0.14
CA GLY A 30 -4.18 -28.78 0.72
C GLY A 30 -5.37 -27.82 0.72
N PRO A 31 -6.43 -28.13 1.48
CA PRO A 31 -7.61 -27.28 1.60
C PRO A 31 -7.23 -25.96 2.29
N LEU A 32 -7.24 -24.86 1.53
CA LEU A 32 -6.95 -23.51 2.03
C LEU A 32 -8.25 -22.75 2.26
N ALA A 33 -8.59 -22.47 3.52
CA ALA A 33 -9.81 -21.77 3.90
C ALA A 33 -9.52 -20.30 4.28
N PRO A 34 -10.39 -19.34 3.91
CA PRO A 34 -10.29 -17.97 4.39
C PRO A 34 -10.55 -17.94 5.90
N VAL A 35 -9.79 -17.12 6.62
CA VAL A 35 -9.95 -16.88 8.05
C VAL A 35 -9.91 -15.39 8.35
N PRO A 36 -10.56 -14.91 9.43
CA PRO A 36 -10.37 -13.55 9.90
C PRO A 36 -8.90 -13.27 10.16
N GLY A 37 -8.39 -12.16 9.64
CA GLY A 37 -7.08 -11.67 10.03
C GLY A 37 -7.11 -11.11 11.45
N PRO A 38 -5.98 -11.06 12.18
CA PRO A 38 -5.95 -10.41 13.47
C PRO A 38 -6.31 -8.92 13.34
N PRO A 39 -6.92 -8.31 14.37
CA PRO A 39 -7.24 -6.89 14.34
C PRO A 39 -5.99 -6.04 14.03
N GLY A 40 -6.11 -5.11 13.09
CA GLY A 40 -5.03 -4.18 12.74
C GLY A 40 -4.02 -4.68 11.70
N TRP A 41 -4.14 -5.89 11.13
CA TRP A 41 -3.18 -6.48 10.17
C TRP A 41 -3.21 -5.90 8.75
N GLY A 42 -3.68 -4.66 8.60
CA GLY A 42 -3.70 -3.96 7.32
C GLY A 42 -4.57 -4.69 6.27
N PRO A 43 -4.24 -4.57 4.97
CA PRO A 43 -5.09 -5.04 3.88
C PRO A 43 -4.96 -6.53 3.56
N ALA A 44 -4.32 -7.33 4.43
CA ALA A 44 -4.06 -8.72 4.14
C ALA A 44 -5.33 -9.58 4.22
N ARG A 45 -5.60 -10.36 3.16
CA ARG A 45 -6.57 -11.44 3.19
C ARG A 45 -5.90 -12.67 3.78
N CYS A 46 -6.43 -13.18 4.88
CA CYS A 46 -5.81 -14.27 5.64
C CYS A 46 -6.47 -15.62 5.33
N PHE A 47 -5.65 -16.66 5.30
CA PHE A 47 -6.05 -18.03 5.01
C PHE A 47 -5.33 -19.02 5.95
N ALA A 48 -5.93 -20.18 6.19
CA ALA A 48 -5.33 -21.25 6.97
C ALA A 48 -5.56 -22.61 6.32
N PHE A 49 -4.61 -23.53 6.52
CA PHE A 49 -4.84 -24.95 6.28
C PHE A 49 -5.39 -25.58 7.57
N PRO A 50 -6.41 -26.46 7.50
CA PRO A 50 -6.92 -27.19 8.65
C PRO A 50 -5.80 -27.88 9.44
N GLY A 51 -5.75 -27.64 10.76
CA GLY A 51 -4.75 -28.22 11.65
C GLY A 51 -3.36 -27.57 11.60
N ALA A 52 -3.12 -26.59 10.72
CA ALA A 52 -1.86 -25.86 10.71
C ALA A 52 -1.75 -24.88 11.90
N PRO A 53 -0.54 -24.67 12.45
CA PRO A 53 -0.35 -23.80 13.61
C PRO A 53 -0.45 -22.30 13.29
N GLY A 54 -0.69 -21.91 12.03
CA GLY A 54 -0.65 -20.52 11.62
C GLY A 54 -1.42 -20.22 10.34
N THR A 55 -1.34 -18.95 9.93
CA THR A 55 -2.08 -18.38 8.80
C THR A 55 -1.15 -17.80 7.74
N VAL A 56 -1.61 -17.76 6.49
CA VAL A 56 -0.95 -17.09 5.37
C VAL A 56 -1.75 -15.85 4.99
N GLY A 57 -1.09 -14.70 4.95
CA GLY A 57 -1.66 -13.43 4.49
C GLY A 57 -1.26 -13.09 3.07
N VAL A 58 -2.23 -12.77 2.22
CA VAL A 58 -1.98 -12.28 0.85
C VAL A 58 -2.40 -10.81 0.77
N ILE A 59 -1.48 -9.96 0.30
CA ILE A 59 -1.69 -8.52 0.09
C ILE A 59 -1.58 -8.24 -1.40
N SER A 60 -2.63 -7.64 -1.97
CA SER A 60 -2.89 -7.61 -3.40
C SER A 60 -3.12 -6.19 -3.95
N PRO A 61 -2.16 -5.26 -3.84
CA PRO A 61 -2.33 -3.85 -4.21
C PRO A 61 -2.67 -3.61 -5.68
N LEU A 62 -2.36 -4.55 -6.59
CA LEU A 62 -2.66 -4.42 -8.02
C LEU A 62 -3.93 -5.16 -8.40
N SER A 63 -4.04 -6.45 -8.05
CA SER A 63 -5.17 -7.27 -8.49
C SER A 63 -6.46 -7.02 -7.70
N HIS A 64 -6.36 -6.63 -6.42
CA HIS A 64 -7.50 -6.33 -5.56
C HIS A 64 -7.22 -5.12 -4.67
N SER A 65 -7.54 -3.92 -5.17
CA SER A 65 -7.33 -2.65 -4.45
C SER A 65 -8.08 -2.62 -3.11
N PHE A 66 -7.43 -2.05 -2.11
CA PHE A 66 -7.96 -1.80 -0.76
C PHE A 66 -7.95 -0.29 -0.42
N CYS A 67 -7.92 0.56 -1.45
CA CYS A 67 -7.80 2.01 -1.25
C CYS A 67 -9.02 2.62 -0.54
N THR A 68 -10.22 2.09 -0.80
CA THR A 68 -11.48 2.55 -0.18
C THR A 68 -11.44 2.49 1.35
N ASP A 69 -10.80 1.46 1.90
CA ASP A 69 -10.66 1.28 3.36
C ASP A 69 -9.33 1.83 3.91
N CYS A 70 -8.50 2.45 3.06
CA CYS A 70 -7.16 2.87 3.42
C CYS A 70 -7.16 4.12 4.32
N ARG A 71 -6.94 3.92 5.61
CA ARG A 71 -6.87 5.00 6.61
C ARG A 71 -5.45 5.53 6.85
N ARG A 72 -4.49 5.21 5.98
CA ARG A 72 -3.08 5.58 6.15
C ARG A 72 -2.79 6.97 5.62
N LEU A 73 -1.97 7.70 6.37
CA LEU A 73 -1.25 8.91 5.98
C LEU A 73 0.24 8.67 6.24
N ARG A 74 1.11 9.40 5.55
CA ARG A 74 2.56 9.25 5.70
C ARG A 74 3.22 10.60 5.90
N LEU A 75 4.07 10.72 6.91
CA LEU A 75 4.93 11.87 7.10
C LEU A 75 6.31 11.55 6.52
N THR A 76 6.75 12.34 5.54
CA THR A 76 8.10 12.22 4.97
C THR A 76 9.15 12.80 5.93
N ALA A 77 10.42 12.42 5.75
CA ALA A 77 11.51 12.88 6.61
C ALA A 77 11.75 14.41 6.54
N ASP A 78 11.40 15.06 5.43
CA ASP A 78 11.45 16.52 5.28
C ASP A 78 10.22 17.24 5.87
N GLY A 79 9.25 16.49 6.41
CA GLY A 79 8.12 17.01 7.18
C GLY A 79 6.88 17.33 6.34
N ARG A 80 6.67 16.58 5.26
CA ARG A 80 5.47 16.70 4.42
C ARG A 80 4.53 15.53 4.63
N LEU A 81 3.24 15.82 4.72
CA LEU A 81 2.18 14.85 4.86
C LEU A 81 1.70 14.40 3.48
N ARG A 82 1.74 13.09 3.23
CA ARG A 82 1.26 12.44 2.02
C ARG A 82 0.01 11.60 2.31
N PRO A 83 -1.11 11.87 1.63
CA PRO A 83 -2.34 11.11 1.84
C PRO A 83 -2.40 9.77 1.10
N CYS A 84 -1.50 9.58 0.13
CA CYS A 84 -1.37 8.34 -0.63
C CYS A 84 0.10 8.00 -0.84
N LEU A 85 0.43 6.71 -0.76
CA LEU A 85 1.78 6.19 -0.99
C LEU A 85 2.27 6.51 -2.42
N PHE A 86 1.37 6.40 -3.39
CA PHE A 86 1.63 6.56 -4.82
C PHE A 86 1.02 7.83 -5.43
N GLY A 87 0.35 8.67 -4.64
CA GLY A 87 -0.13 9.97 -5.10
C GLY A 87 1.00 10.98 -5.06
N THR A 88 1.01 11.99 -5.92
CA THR A 88 2.04 13.05 -5.97
C THR A 88 1.79 14.21 -4.99
N VAL A 89 0.61 14.23 -4.36
CA VAL A 89 0.22 15.30 -3.43
C VAL A 89 1.01 15.21 -2.13
N GLU A 90 1.53 16.35 -1.69
CA GLU A 90 2.15 16.55 -0.39
C GLU A 90 1.63 17.84 0.25
N VAL A 91 1.51 17.86 1.57
CA VAL A 91 1.18 19.05 2.36
C VAL A 91 2.30 19.32 3.35
N ASP A 92 2.91 20.51 3.28
CA ASP A 92 3.95 20.93 4.22
C ASP A 92 3.36 21.11 5.62
N LEU A 93 3.85 20.31 6.58
CA LEU A 93 3.54 20.47 8.00
C LEU A 93 4.71 21.09 8.78
N ARG A 94 5.92 21.06 8.22
CA ARG A 94 7.13 21.52 8.91
C ARG A 94 7.12 23.04 9.09
N THR A 95 6.75 23.78 8.05
CA THR A 95 6.70 25.25 8.11
C THR A 95 5.70 25.75 9.16
N PRO A 96 4.40 25.35 9.13
CA PRO A 96 3.45 25.79 10.15
C PRO A 96 3.84 25.34 11.56
N LEU A 97 4.35 24.11 11.72
CA LEU A 97 4.83 23.62 13.02
C LEU A 97 5.93 24.53 13.59
N ARG A 98 6.91 24.92 12.75
CA ARG A 98 8.03 25.79 13.16
C ARG A 98 7.59 27.23 13.47
N ARG A 99 6.44 27.65 12.95
CA ARG A 99 5.83 28.95 13.25
C ARG A 99 4.92 28.91 14.48
N GLY A 100 4.72 27.74 15.09
CA GLY A 100 3.77 27.57 16.18
C GLY A 100 2.30 27.61 15.75
N GLU A 101 2.02 27.40 14.47
CA GLU A 101 0.66 27.37 13.93
C GLU A 101 -0.02 26.01 14.21
N PRO A 102 -1.36 25.98 14.39
CA PRO A 102 -2.09 24.72 14.51
C PRO A 102 -2.02 23.91 13.21
N LEU A 103 -1.75 22.60 13.33
CA LEU A 103 -1.59 21.71 12.18
C LEU A 103 -2.90 21.13 11.64
N GLU A 104 -3.99 21.17 12.42
CA GLU A 104 -5.28 20.56 12.04
C GLU A 104 -5.77 21.00 10.63
N PRO A 105 -5.72 22.29 10.25
CA PRO A 105 -6.18 22.72 8.91
C PRO A 105 -5.37 22.07 7.78
N TYR A 106 -4.06 21.90 7.98
CA TYR A 106 -3.16 21.29 7.01
C TYR A 106 -3.40 19.78 6.89
N VAL A 107 -3.66 19.10 8.01
CA VAL A 107 -4.02 17.67 8.02
C VAL A 107 -5.38 17.45 7.33
N ARG A 108 -6.40 18.26 7.64
CA ARG A 108 -7.71 18.20 6.97
C ARG A 108 -7.59 18.43 5.46
N ARG A 109 -6.75 19.38 5.04
CA ARG A 109 -6.44 19.59 3.62
C ARG A 109 -5.81 18.35 2.99
N ALA A 110 -4.84 17.72 3.64
CA ALA A 110 -4.23 16.49 3.12
C ALA A 110 -5.27 15.36 2.96
N LEU A 111 -6.18 15.20 3.94
CA LEU A 111 -7.28 14.23 3.88
C LEU A 111 -8.23 14.52 2.72
N ALA A 112 -8.61 15.78 2.49
CA ALA A 112 -9.46 16.17 1.37
C ALA A 112 -8.80 15.93 0.00
N LEU A 113 -7.48 15.95 -0.07
CA LEU A 113 -6.71 15.66 -1.28
C LEU A 113 -6.37 14.17 -1.44
N LYS A 114 -6.85 13.30 -0.53
CA LYS A 114 -6.64 11.86 -0.63
C LYS A 114 -7.39 11.33 -1.85
N PRO A 115 -6.69 10.71 -2.83
CA PRO A 115 -7.37 10.12 -3.98
C PRO A 115 -8.17 8.89 -3.52
N GLU A 116 -9.27 8.60 -4.23
CA GLU A 116 -10.09 7.39 -4.00
C GLU A 116 -9.27 6.10 -4.18
N GLY A 117 -8.30 6.12 -5.10
CA GLY A 117 -7.37 5.02 -5.33
C GLY A 117 -6.09 5.45 -6.03
N HIS A 118 -5.04 4.64 -5.91
CA HIS A 118 -3.84 4.83 -6.72
C HIS A 118 -4.08 4.36 -8.16
N ARG A 119 -3.22 4.81 -9.08
CA ARG A 119 -3.27 4.45 -10.51
C ARG A 119 -2.06 3.64 -10.95
N LEU A 120 -1.51 2.80 -10.07
CA LEU A 120 -0.44 1.87 -10.44
C LEU A 120 -0.88 1.00 -11.61
N VAL A 121 -0.01 0.88 -12.61
CA VAL A 121 -0.21 0.00 -13.76
C VAL A 121 1.00 -0.92 -13.88
N LEU A 122 0.75 -2.22 -14.04
CA LEU A 122 1.82 -3.20 -14.20
C LEU A 122 2.70 -2.85 -15.42
N GLY A 123 4.02 -2.85 -15.24
CA GLY A 123 4.96 -2.51 -16.31
C GLY A 123 5.08 -1.03 -16.65
N ARG A 124 4.42 -0.11 -15.92
CA ARG A 124 4.53 1.33 -16.17
C ARG A 124 4.91 2.09 -14.92
N ALA A 125 5.68 3.17 -15.11
CA ALA A 125 5.98 4.13 -14.04
C ALA A 125 4.76 4.99 -13.68
N ASP A 126 3.77 5.07 -14.57
CA ASP A 126 2.59 5.90 -14.39
C ASP A 126 1.85 5.54 -13.10
N GLY A 127 1.45 6.58 -12.37
CA GLY A 127 0.71 6.39 -11.12
C GLY A 127 1.55 5.86 -9.95
N SER A 128 2.88 5.75 -10.09
CA SER A 128 3.81 5.38 -9.00
C SER A 128 4.13 6.54 -8.04
N GLY A 129 3.61 7.74 -8.29
CA GLY A 129 3.89 8.93 -7.46
C GLY A 129 5.24 9.58 -7.73
N GLY A 130 5.92 9.18 -8.82
CA GLY A 130 7.23 9.69 -9.22
C GLY A 130 8.39 9.06 -8.47
N TRP A 131 8.15 7.97 -7.74
CA TRP A 131 9.18 7.30 -6.94
C TRP A 131 10.09 6.43 -7.79
N THR A 132 11.39 6.51 -7.51
CA THR A 132 12.39 5.57 -8.01
C THR A 132 12.35 4.27 -7.22
N ALA A 133 12.12 4.34 -5.90
CA ALA A 133 12.01 3.19 -5.03
C ALA A 133 11.08 3.46 -3.83
N LEU A 134 10.41 2.42 -3.33
CA LEU A 134 9.57 2.52 -2.12
C LEU A 134 10.37 2.91 -0.87
N SER A 135 11.67 2.61 -0.83
CA SER A 135 12.55 2.99 0.27
C SER A 135 12.70 4.50 0.44
N GLN A 136 12.49 5.30 -0.62
CA GLN A 136 12.56 6.77 -0.57
C GLN A 136 11.48 7.38 0.34
N ILE A 137 10.44 6.61 0.63
CA ILE A 137 9.36 7.02 1.51
C ILE A 137 9.35 6.22 2.81
N GLY A 138 10.26 5.26 2.98
CA GLY A 138 10.36 4.35 4.14
C GLY A 138 9.59 3.04 3.97
N GLY A 139 9.29 2.64 2.74
CA GLY A 139 8.69 1.35 2.41
C GLY A 139 9.73 0.27 2.13
#